data_AF-A0A6P4ZUB6-F1
#
_entry.id   AF-A0A6P4ZUB6-F1
#
_cell.length_a   1.000
_cell.length_b   1.000
_cell.length_c   1.000
_cell.angle_alpha   90.00
_cell.angle_beta   90.00
_cell.angle_gamma   90.00
#
_symmetry.space_group_name_H-M   'P 1'
#
loop_
_entity.id
_entity.type
_entity.pdbx_description
1 polymer ?
#
loop_
_entity_poly.entity_id
_entity_poly.type
_entity_poly.pdbx_seq_one_letter_code
_entity_poly.pdbx_strand_id
1 'polypeptide(L)'
;MAGLRNLEVEQLDWYHGDLSRHMAEALLMANAEDGSYLLRSSATRVGEYSLSVKCKDSVKHFQIGWDGKQYQFGMGVFQSLQEFVEHFANQPLIGGESGCWVVLLRLPYPRQVMEPSLYDKVDMSMRWESGKTEEDLRANTRAPSIASKEGYLTKQGWNFKSWKTRWFVLKGNEMKYFRARLDTDALRVLDLNTCTGVAPDFTQNKSNCFSLTFPGRTFYMYANTQEEANEWIKLLKWKLEHKGQ
;
A
#
# COMPACT_ATOMS: atom_id res chain seq x y z
N MET A 1 -13.38 -32.75 11.10
CA MET A 1 -12.01 -33.24 11.39
C MET A 1 -11.09 -32.04 11.32
N ALA A 2 -10.72 -31.48 12.48
CA ALA A 2 -9.85 -30.31 12.54
C ALA A 2 -8.46 -30.70 12.01
N GLY A 3 -7.99 -30.03 10.96
CA GLY A 3 -6.64 -30.23 10.44
C GLY A 3 -5.62 -29.98 11.55
N LEU A 4 -4.75 -30.95 11.80
CA LEU A 4 -3.66 -30.81 12.75
C LEU A 4 -2.80 -29.62 12.31
N ARG A 5 -2.81 -28.53 13.09
CA ARG A 5 -1.96 -27.38 12.83
C ARG A 5 -0.51 -27.78 13.11
N ASN A 6 0.36 -27.59 12.14
CA ASN A 6 1.78 -27.84 12.32
C ASN A 6 2.41 -26.61 13.01
N LEU A 7 2.59 -26.69 14.32
CA LEU A 7 3.13 -25.61 15.15
C LEU A 7 4.58 -25.24 14.81
N GLU A 8 5.36 -26.18 14.25
CA GLU A 8 6.72 -25.91 13.77
C GLU A 8 6.68 -24.87 12.65
N VAL A 9 5.79 -25.08 11.68
CA VAL A 9 5.68 -24.24 10.48
C VAL A 9 5.20 -22.82 10.82
N GLU A 10 4.25 -22.70 11.74
CA GLU A 10 3.70 -21.40 12.15
C GLU A 10 4.74 -20.49 12.84
N GLN A 11 5.80 -21.08 13.40
CA GLN A 11 6.90 -20.34 14.04
C GLN A 11 7.99 -19.92 13.05
N LEU A 12 7.93 -20.34 11.80
CA LEU A 12 8.93 -19.98 10.81
C LEU A 12 8.73 -18.54 10.34
N ASP A 13 9.79 -17.75 10.45
CA ASP A 13 9.81 -16.36 10.00
C ASP A 13 9.66 -16.20 8.49
N TRP A 14 9.69 -17.28 7.71
CA TRP A 14 9.52 -17.30 6.25
C TRP A 14 8.30 -18.10 5.80
N TYR A 15 7.39 -18.43 6.73
CA TYR A 15 6.08 -18.99 6.42
C TYR A 15 5.01 -17.90 6.34
N HIS A 16 4.34 -17.80 5.19
CA HIS A 16 3.39 -16.75 4.84
C HIS A 16 1.92 -17.19 4.91
N GLY A 17 1.61 -18.31 5.56
CA GLY A 17 0.22 -18.73 5.75
C GLY A 17 -0.48 -19.03 4.42
N ASP A 18 -1.67 -18.47 4.22
CA ASP A 18 -2.53 -18.64 3.04
C ASP A 18 -2.15 -17.75 1.85
N LEU A 19 -0.94 -17.17 1.85
CA LEU A 19 -0.43 -16.36 0.75
C LEU A 19 -0.60 -17.07 -0.59
N SER A 20 -1.29 -16.41 -1.53
CA SER A 20 -1.56 -16.99 -2.84
C SER A 20 -0.29 -17.12 -3.69
N ARG A 21 -0.31 -18.05 -4.65
CA ARG A 21 0.77 -18.21 -5.64
C ARG A 21 1.15 -16.89 -6.32
N HIS A 22 0.15 -16.14 -6.79
CA HIS A 22 0.35 -14.88 -7.50
C HIS A 22 0.95 -13.79 -6.59
N MET A 23 0.51 -13.71 -5.33
CA MET A 23 1.07 -12.75 -4.37
C MET A 23 2.52 -13.10 -4.01
N ALA A 24 2.83 -14.39 -3.86
CA ALA A 24 4.21 -14.84 -3.66
C ALA A 24 5.12 -14.49 -4.84
N GLU A 25 4.62 -14.64 -6.08
CA GLU A 25 5.34 -14.21 -7.29
C GLU A 25 5.60 -12.70 -7.28
N ALA A 26 4.59 -11.89 -6.99
CA ALA A 26 4.73 -10.43 -6.93
C ALA A 26 5.74 -9.98 -5.87
N LEU A 27 5.67 -10.54 -4.65
CA LEU A 27 6.57 -10.19 -3.54
C LEU A 27 8.02 -10.53 -3.86
N LEU A 28 8.27 -11.75 -4.32
CA LEU A 28 9.62 -12.23 -4.62
C LEU A 28 10.22 -11.53 -5.85
N MET A 29 9.41 -11.22 -6.86
CA MET A 29 9.89 -10.51 -8.05
C MET A 29 10.20 -9.04 -7.77
N ALA A 30 9.42 -8.37 -6.90
CA ALA A 30 9.59 -6.96 -6.61
C ALA A 30 10.72 -6.69 -5.60
N ASN A 31 10.86 -7.54 -4.58
CA ASN A 31 11.59 -7.18 -3.37
C ASN A 31 12.67 -8.19 -2.95
N ALA A 32 12.82 -9.31 -3.65
CA ALA A 32 13.72 -10.39 -3.23
C ALA A 32 14.87 -10.62 -4.21
N GLU A 33 15.94 -11.21 -3.70
CA GLU A 33 17.14 -11.54 -4.47
C GLU A 33 17.08 -12.97 -5.03
N ASP A 34 17.97 -13.28 -5.96
CA ASP A 34 18.09 -14.62 -6.53
C ASP A 34 18.47 -15.65 -5.46
N GLY A 35 17.66 -16.70 -5.33
CA GLY A 35 17.76 -17.70 -4.28
C GLY A 35 16.96 -17.37 -3.01
N SER A 36 16.23 -16.25 -2.98
CA SER A 36 15.25 -15.99 -1.91
C SER A 36 14.07 -16.95 -1.99
N TYR A 37 13.56 -17.40 -0.85
CA TYR A 37 12.45 -18.35 -0.80
C TYR A 37 11.45 -18.06 0.33
N LEU A 38 10.20 -18.44 0.12
CA LEU A 38 9.17 -18.43 1.17
C LEU A 38 8.31 -19.68 1.12
N LEU A 39 7.74 -20.04 2.26
CA LEU A 39 6.76 -21.12 2.39
C LEU A 39 5.35 -20.55 2.47
N ARG A 40 4.42 -21.21 1.82
CA ARG A 40 2.98 -20.90 1.90
C ARG A 40 2.17 -22.19 1.98
N SER A 41 0.94 -22.09 2.44
CA SER A 41 -0.05 -23.16 2.37
C SER A 41 -0.34 -23.54 0.91
N SER A 42 -0.51 -24.83 0.64
CA SER A 42 -0.92 -25.29 -0.69
C SER A 42 -2.40 -24.99 -0.89
N ALA A 43 -2.73 -24.23 -1.94
CA ALA A 43 -4.12 -23.91 -2.30
C ALA A 43 -4.87 -25.12 -2.87
N THR A 44 -4.14 -26.12 -3.37
CA THR A 44 -4.70 -27.31 -4.03
C THR A 44 -4.88 -28.49 -3.10
N ARG A 45 -4.07 -28.59 -2.03
CA ARG A 45 -4.08 -29.75 -1.12
C ARG A 45 -4.00 -29.28 0.33
N VAL A 46 -5.09 -29.47 1.05
CA VAL A 46 -5.21 -29.09 2.46
C VAL A 46 -4.19 -29.87 3.29
N GLY A 47 -3.34 -29.17 4.03
CA GLY A 47 -2.29 -29.76 4.86
C GLY A 47 -0.94 -29.94 4.17
N GLU A 48 -0.83 -29.64 2.87
CA GLU A 48 0.46 -29.55 2.17
C GLU A 48 0.96 -28.11 2.07
N TYR A 49 2.25 -27.97 1.77
CA TYR A 49 2.90 -26.68 1.62
C TYR A 49 3.39 -26.47 0.20
N SER A 50 3.59 -25.22 -0.17
CA SER A 50 4.25 -24.83 -1.41
C SER A 50 5.41 -23.90 -1.09
N LEU A 51 6.61 -24.29 -1.51
CA LEU A 51 7.81 -23.47 -1.43
C LEU A 51 7.94 -22.65 -2.71
N SER A 52 7.99 -21.33 -2.58
CA SER A 52 8.15 -20.39 -3.69
C SER A 52 9.57 -19.84 -3.67
N VAL A 53 10.33 -19.99 -4.76
CA VAL A 53 11.75 -19.65 -4.82
C VAL A 53 12.02 -18.68 -5.98
N LYS A 54 12.66 -17.55 -5.67
CA LYS A 54 13.07 -16.52 -6.60
C LYS A 54 14.28 -16.96 -7.41
N CYS A 55 14.14 -16.91 -8.73
CA CYS A 55 15.20 -17.04 -9.72
C CYS A 55 15.31 -15.73 -10.51
N LYS A 56 16.41 -15.54 -11.25
CA LYS A 56 16.71 -14.32 -12.01
C LYS A 56 15.49 -13.65 -12.63
N ASP A 57 14.77 -14.37 -13.49
CA ASP A 57 13.64 -13.82 -14.25
C ASP A 57 12.29 -14.50 -13.94
N SER A 58 12.24 -15.38 -12.93
CA SER A 58 10.99 -16.10 -12.60
C SER A 58 10.97 -16.59 -11.15
N VAL A 59 9.78 -16.95 -10.67
CA VAL A 59 9.60 -17.64 -9.38
C VAL A 59 9.16 -19.08 -9.66
N LYS A 60 9.81 -20.05 -9.02
CA LYS A 60 9.47 -21.48 -9.12
C LYS A 60 8.71 -21.91 -7.88
N HIS A 61 7.70 -22.76 -8.08
CA HIS A 61 6.84 -23.25 -7.00
C HIS A 61 6.99 -24.76 -6.88
N PHE A 62 7.34 -25.21 -5.68
CA PHE A 62 7.63 -26.60 -5.35
C PHE A 62 6.60 -27.08 -4.33
N GLN A 63 5.94 -28.20 -4.60
CA GLN A 63 5.00 -28.79 -3.64
C GLN A 63 5.78 -29.60 -2.61
N ILE A 64 5.51 -29.36 -1.33
CA ILE A 64 6.05 -30.11 -0.20
C ILE A 64 4.89 -30.84 0.46
N GLY A 65 4.92 -32.16 0.36
CA GLY A 65 3.98 -33.03 1.04
C GLY A 65 4.26 -33.07 2.54
N TRP A 66 3.22 -33.24 3.34
CA TRP A 66 3.31 -33.46 4.78
C TRP A 66 2.37 -34.58 5.17
N ASP A 67 2.90 -35.64 5.79
CA ASP A 67 2.12 -36.82 6.19
C ASP A 67 1.73 -36.82 7.67
N GLY A 68 2.00 -35.73 8.39
CA GLY A 68 1.79 -35.62 9.83
C GLY A 68 3.02 -35.93 10.68
N LYS A 69 4.10 -36.46 10.09
CA LYS A 69 5.36 -36.77 10.78
C LYS A 69 6.60 -36.25 10.05
N GLN A 70 6.59 -36.27 8.73
CA GLN A 70 7.76 -35.97 7.90
C GLN A 70 7.34 -35.20 6.64
N TYR A 71 8.28 -34.40 6.12
CA TYR A 71 8.13 -33.63 4.90
C TYR A 71 8.62 -34.44 3.71
N GLN A 72 7.85 -34.43 2.63
CA GLN A 72 8.14 -35.18 1.41
C GLN A 72 8.34 -34.23 0.23
N PHE A 73 9.44 -34.42 -0.48
CA PHE A 73 9.75 -33.65 -1.68
C PHE A 73 10.40 -34.54 -2.75
N GLY A 74 9.68 -34.80 -3.84
CA GLY A 74 10.12 -35.74 -4.86
C GLY A 74 10.30 -37.15 -4.27
N MET A 75 11.54 -37.67 -4.30
CA MET A 75 11.92 -38.95 -3.67
C MET A 75 12.56 -38.77 -2.27
N GLY A 76 12.78 -37.53 -1.83
CA GLY A 76 13.40 -37.21 -0.55
C GLY A 76 12.37 -37.12 0.58
N VAL A 77 12.80 -37.48 1.78
CA VAL A 77 12.02 -37.43 3.02
C VAL A 77 12.85 -36.72 4.08
N PHE A 78 12.25 -35.76 4.79
CA PHE A 78 12.92 -34.89 5.75
C PHE A 78 12.13 -34.86 7.05
N GLN A 79 12.81 -34.87 8.19
CA GLN A 79 12.15 -34.84 9.51
C GLN A 79 11.74 -33.43 9.92
N SER A 80 12.44 -32.41 9.42
CA SER A 80 12.14 -31.00 9.68
C SER A 80 12.31 -30.15 8.41
N LEU A 81 11.67 -28.98 8.38
CA LEU A 81 11.91 -28.02 7.29
C LEU A 81 13.30 -27.41 7.34
N GLN A 82 13.92 -27.36 8.53
CA GLN A 82 15.31 -26.93 8.67
C GLN A 82 16.26 -27.87 7.92
N GLU A 83 16.11 -29.20 8.12
CA GLU A 83 16.90 -30.21 7.42
C GLU A 83 16.70 -30.10 5.90
N PHE A 84 15.45 -29.94 5.48
CA PHE A 84 15.10 -29.71 4.07
C PHE A 84 15.85 -28.49 3.50
N VAL A 85 15.82 -27.35 4.20
CA VAL A 85 16.49 -26.13 3.74
C VAL A 85 18.00 -26.30 3.71
N GLU A 86 18.61 -26.87 4.74
CA GLU A 86 20.06 -27.11 4.83
C GLU A 86 20.56 -28.03 3.70
N HIS A 87 19.76 -29.04 3.34
CA HIS A 87 20.04 -29.92 2.21
C HIS A 87 20.08 -29.13 0.88
N PHE A 88 19.04 -28.35 0.59
CA PHE A 88 18.92 -27.60 -0.68
C PHE A 88 19.64 -26.25 -0.69
N ALA A 89 20.27 -25.85 0.42
CA ALA A 89 21.20 -24.72 0.44
C ALA A 89 22.51 -25.06 -0.31
N ASN A 90 22.89 -26.34 -0.34
CA ASN A 90 24.11 -26.84 -0.98
C ASN A 90 23.83 -27.75 -2.18
N GLN A 91 22.59 -28.24 -2.34
CA GLN A 91 22.16 -29.08 -3.45
C GLN A 91 21.11 -28.35 -4.29
N PRO A 92 21.29 -28.23 -5.62
CA PRO A 92 20.34 -27.51 -6.46
C PRO A 92 18.98 -28.22 -6.61
N LEU A 93 17.90 -27.43 -6.60
CA LEU A 93 16.56 -27.87 -6.94
C LEU A 93 16.38 -27.94 -8.46
N ILE A 94 16.19 -29.15 -9.00
CA ILE A 94 15.95 -29.39 -10.43
C ILE A 94 14.44 -29.45 -10.68
N GLY A 95 13.94 -28.60 -11.59
CA GLY A 95 12.54 -28.59 -12.01
C GLY A 95 12.35 -28.96 -13.49
N GLY A 96 11.74 -30.12 -13.76
CA GLY A 96 11.18 -30.49 -15.06
C GLY A 96 12.10 -31.24 -16.04
N GLU A 97 11.49 -31.88 -17.05
CA GLU A 97 12.10 -32.83 -18.01
C GLU A 97 13.25 -32.27 -18.87
N SER A 98 13.48 -30.95 -18.88
CA SER A 98 14.56 -30.29 -19.61
C SER A 98 15.86 -30.11 -18.80
N GLY A 99 15.93 -30.60 -17.56
CA GLY A 99 17.18 -30.78 -16.80
C GLY A 99 17.99 -29.52 -16.43
N CYS A 100 17.50 -28.32 -16.71
CA CYS A 100 18.25 -27.09 -16.48
C CYS A 100 17.52 -26.18 -15.51
N TRP A 101 17.72 -26.33 -14.19
CA TRP A 101 17.63 -25.24 -13.20
C TRP A 101 18.44 -25.63 -11.96
N VAL A 102 19.40 -24.79 -11.57
CA VAL A 102 20.27 -24.96 -10.39
C VAL A 102 19.89 -23.86 -9.41
N VAL A 103 18.78 -24.04 -8.69
CA VAL A 103 18.32 -23.05 -7.70
C VAL A 103 18.69 -23.54 -6.31
N LEU A 104 19.46 -22.73 -5.59
CA LEU A 104 19.84 -22.97 -4.20
C LEU A 104 18.95 -22.15 -3.28
N LEU A 105 18.58 -22.72 -2.14
CA LEU A 105 17.88 -21.99 -1.09
C LEU A 105 18.89 -21.14 -0.32
N ARG A 106 18.98 -19.85 -0.66
CA ARG A 106 20.01 -18.96 -0.09
C ARG A 106 19.48 -18.12 1.05
N LEU A 107 18.33 -17.48 0.87
CA LEU A 107 17.82 -16.49 1.82
C LEU A 107 16.33 -16.71 2.13
N PRO A 108 15.96 -16.98 3.39
CA PRO A 108 14.55 -17.00 3.77
C PRO A 108 13.96 -15.60 3.62
N TYR A 109 12.82 -15.50 2.93
CA TYR A 109 12.11 -14.24 2.72
C TYR A 109 11.15 -13.98 3.89
N PRO A 110 11.39 -12.93 4.69
CA PRO A 110 10.70 -12.73 5.95
C PRO A 110 9.19 -12.51 5.76
N ARG A 111 8.41 -13.08 6.66
CA ARG A 111 6.95 -12.95 6.80
C ARG A 111 6.60 -11.51 7.16
N GLN A 112 7.39 -10.92 8.05
CA GLN A 112 7.33 -9.50 8.34
C GLN A 112 8.22 -8.75 7.34
N VAL A 113 7.70 -8.55 6.13
CA VAL A 113 8.23 -7.49 5.28
C VAL A 113 7.94 -6.20 6.02
N MET A 114 8.97 -5.44 6.42
CA MET A 114 8.74 -4.09 6.91
C MET A 114 8.02 -3.34 5.80
N GLU A 115 6.71 -3.19 5.94
CA GLU A 115 5.98 -2.19 5.18
C GLU A 115 6.70 -0.89 5.50
N PRO A 116 7.30 -0.19 4.51
CA PRO A 116 7.70 1.18 4.74
C PRO A 116 6.50 1.86 5.38
N SER A 117 6.70 2.63 6.44
CA SER A 117 5.66 3.33 7.20
C SER A 117 4.87 4.38 6.38
N LEU A 118 4.91 4.25 5.06
CA LEU A 118 4.27 5.03 4.01
C LEU A 118 2.92 4.47 3.56
N TYR A 119 2.52 3.25 3.97
CA TYR A 119 1.17 2.78 3.73
C TYR A 119 0.24 3.33 4.82
N ASP A 120 -0.36 4.49 4.51
CA ASP A 120 -1.42 5.07 5.34
C ASP A 120 -2.56 4.05 5.48
N LYS A 121 -2.87 3.73 6.73
CA LYS A 121 -4.03 2.91 7.09
C LYS A 121 -5.29 3.65 6.65
N VAL A 122 -5.89 3.26 5.53
CA VAL A 122 -7.15 3.84 5.05
C VAL A 122 -8.28 3.38 5.96
N ASP A 123 -8.65 4.22 6.93
CA ASP A 123 -9.80 3.96 7.79
C ASP A 123 -11.09 4.31 7.02
N MET A 124 -11.69 3.30 6.38
CA MET A 124 -12.99 3.47 5.72
C MET A 124 -14.11 3.45 6.76
N SER A 125 -14.40 4.62 7.36
CA SER A 125 -15.64 4.83 8.10
C SER A 125 -16.81 4.92 7.11
N MET A 126 -17.28 3.78 6.61
CA MET A 126 -18.57 3.73 5.91
C MET A 126 -19.70 3.79 6.93
N ARG A 127 -20.36 4.94 7.00
CA ARG A 127 -21.65 5.07 7.67
C ARG A 127 -22.71 4.39 6.80
N TRP A 128 -23.19 3.22 7.21
CA TRP A 128 -24.29 2.52 6.53
C TRP A 128 -25.59 3.31 6.76
N GLU A 129 -25.95 4.18 5.83
CA GLU A 129 -27.26 4.83 5.80
C GLU A 129 -28.17 4.00 4.89
N SER A 130 -29.09 3.25 5.49
CA SER A 130 -30.14 2.53 4.77
C SER A 130 -31.12 3.52 4.15
N GLY A 131 -31.27 3.49 2.82
CA GLY A 131 -32.29 4.28 2.12
C GLY A 131 -31.91 4.82 0.73
N LYS A 132 -30.74 4.47 0.18
CA LYS A 132 -30.36 4.92 -1.18
C LYS A 132 -31.05 4.09 -2.25
N THR A 133 -31.68 4.76 -3.20
CA THR A 133 -32.46 4.21 -4.32
C THR A 133 -31.59 4.01 -5.57
N GLU A 134 -32.12 3.31 -6.59
CA GLU A 134 -31.43 3.11 -7.87
C GLU A 134 -31.07 4.42 -8.60
N GLU A 135 -31.82 5.49 -8.34
CA GLU A 135 -31.56 6.83 -8.89
C GLU A 135 -30.34 7.48 -8.23
N ASP A 136 -30.07 7.20 -6.95
CA ASP A 136 -28.87 7.67 -6.24
C ASP A 136 -27.59 7.00 -6.78
N LEU A 137 -27.68 5.76 -7.27
CA LEU A 137 -26.56 5.06 -7.93
C LEU A 137 -26.17 5.72 -9.26
N ARG A 138 -27.14 6.30 -9.98
CA ARG A 138 -26.88 7.01 -11.25
C ARG A 138 -26.31 8.41 -11.01
N ALA A 139 -26.80 9.12 -9.99
CA ALA A 139 -26.32 10.45 -9.63
C ALA A 139 -24.90 10.46 -9.04
N ASN A 140 -24.43 9.33 -8.48
CA ASN A 140 -23.11 9.19 -7.90
C ASN A 140 -22.09 8.52 -8.85
N THR A 141 -22.10 8.87 -10.13
CA THR A 141 -21.09 8.43 -11.13
C THR A 141 -19.72 9.07 -10.95
N ARG A 142 -19.51 9.87 -9.90
CA ARG A 142 -18.19 10.35 -9.51
C ARG A 142 -17.75 9.58 -8.28
N ALA A 143 -17.22 8.39 -8.51
CA ALA A 143 -16.29 7.78 -7.57
C ALA A 143 -15.36 8.88 -7.01
N PRO A 144 -15.14 8.96 -5.68
CA PRO A 144 -14.19 9.92 -5.14
C PRO A 144 -12.88 9.71 -5.89
N SER A 145 -12.45 10.72 -6.65
CA SER A 145 -11.22 10.59 -7.44
C SER A 145 -10.11 10.21 -6.47
N ILE A 146 -9.28 9.25 -6.81
CA ILE A 146 -8.19 8.68 -5.99
C ILE A 146 -7.25 9.74 -5.33
N ALA A 147 -7.36 11.00 -5.73
CA ALA A 147 -6.65 12.16 -5.21
C ALA A 147 -7.59 13.27 -4.69
N SER A 148 -8.66 12.94 -3.96
CA SER A 148 -9.50 13.92 -3.23
C SER A 148 -9.15 13.96 -1.75
N LYS A 149 -9.12 15.17 -1.15
CA LYS A 149 -8.86 15.37 0.28
C LYS A 149 -9.73 16.49 0.82
N GLU A 150 -10.17 16.35 2.05
CA GLU A 150 -10.89 17.39 2.77
C GLU A 150 -10.36 17.52 4.19
N GLY A 151 -10.49 18.71 4.78
CA GLY A 151 -9.92 18.98 6.10
C GLY A 151 -9.95 20.46 6.46
N TYR A 152 -9.77 20.74 7.75
CA TYR A 152 -9.63 22.12 8.21
C TYR A 152 -8.21 22.64 7.96
N LEU A 153 -8.12 23.81 7.34
CA LEU A 153 -6.87 24.57 7.26
C LEU A 153 -7.11 26.00 7.73
N THR A 154 -6.10 26.59 8.35
CA THR A 154 -6.16 27.99 8.74
C THR A 154 -5.47 28.85 7.71
N LYS A 155 -6.24 29.68 7.01
CA LYS A 155 -5.78 30.47 5.87
C LYS A 155 -5.69 31.97 6.15
N GLN A 156 -4.68 32.63 5.61
CA GLN A 156 -4.49 34.07 5.71
C GLN A 156 -5.52 34.84 4.85
N GLY A 157 -6.13 35.88 5.42
CA GLY A 157 -7.00 36.83 4.72
C GLY A 157 -6.22 37.70 3.73
N TRP A 158 -6.92 38.21 2.70
CA TRP A 158 -6.32 39.09 1.70
C TRP A 158 -6.25 40.54 2.20
N ASN A 159 -7.42 41.11 2.48
CA ASN A 159 -7.57 42.52 2.87
C ASN A 159 -7.03 42.79 4.28
N PHE A 160 -7.29 41.86 5.19
CA PHE A 160 -6.78 41.89 6.55
C PHE A 160 -6.08 40.56 6.76
N LYS A 161 -4.75 40.59 6.97
CA LYS A 161 -3.87 39.42 7.14
C LYS A 161 -4.21 38.54 8.38
N SER A 162 -5.42 38.68 8.90
CA SER A 162 -6.09 37.78 9.84
C SER A 162 -6.10 36.33 9.34
N TRP A 163 -5.93 35.40 10.27
CA TRP A 163 -5.95 33.97 10.03
C TRP A 163 -7.34 33.44 10.35
N LYS A 164 -7.91 32.63 9.44
CA LYS A 164 -9.26 32.07 9.62
C LYS A 164 -9.28 30.60 9.22
N THR A 165 -9.74 29.74 10.12
CA THR A 165 -9.94 28.31 9.86
C THR A 165 -11.12 28.10 8.93
N ARG A 166 -10.92 27.29 7.90
CA ARG A 166 -11.92 26.98 6.87
C ARG A 166 -11.88 25.50 6.56
N TRP A 167 -13.03 24.95 6.20
CA TRP A 167 -13.12 23.60 5.68
C TRP A 167 -12.72 23.61 4.21
N PHE A 168 -11.62 22.95 3.86
CA PHE A 168 -11.16 22.83 2.48
C PHE A 168 -11.58 21.47 1.91
N VAL A 169 -11.97 21.47 0.64
CA VAL A 169 -12.34 20.29 -0.12
C VAL A 169 -11.62 20.34 -1.46
N LEU A 170 -10.72 19.41 -1.70
CA LEU A 170 -10.06 19.17 -2.97
C LEU A 170 -10.72 17.98 -3.67
N LYS A 171 -11.33 18.22 -4.82
CA LYS A 171 -11.92 17.17 -5.68
C LYS A 171 -11.58 17.48 -7.13
N GLY A 172 -11.04 16.50 -7.87
CA GLY A 172 -10.54 16.75 -9.23
C GLY A 172 -9.38 17.75 -9.23
N ASN A 173 -9.49 18.83 -10.01
CA ASN A 173 -8.54 19.95 -10.02
C ASN A 173 -9.14 21.22 -9.37
N GLU A 174 -10.25 21.09 -8.65
CA GLU A 174 -10.88 22.19 -7.94
C GLU A 174 -10.66 22.06 -6.43
N MET A 175 -10.11 23.10 -5.81
CA MET A 175 -10.03 23.23 -4.36
C MET A 175 -11.01 24.31 -3.89
N LYS A 176 -11.99 23.93 -3.08
CA LYS A 176 -13.02 24.82 -2.53
C LYS A 176 -12.81 25.00 -1.05
N TYR A 177 -13.21 26.14 -0.49
CA TYR A 177 -13.27 26.29 0.95
C TYR A 177 -14.56 26.94 1.45
N PHE A 178 -15.01 26.49 2.62
CA PHE A 178 -16.30 26.78 3.24
C PHE A 178 -16.10 27.36 4.64
N ARG A 179 -17.12 27.99 5.25
CA ARG A 179 -16.97 28.44 6.65
C ARG A 179 -16.90 27.22 7.57
N ALA A 180 -17.75 26.22 7.35
CA ALA A 180 -17.79 24.96 8.07
C ALA A 180 -18.04 23.76 7.13
N ARG A 181 -17.89 22.54 7.65
CA ARG A 181 -17.99 21.28 6.90
C ARG A 181 -19.37 21.02 6.26
N LEU A 182 -20.44 21.48 6.91
CA LEU A 182 -21.83 21.24 6.46
C LEU A 182 -22.36 22.33 5.53
N ASP A 183 -21.57 23.36 5.25
CA ASP A 183 -21.99 24.45 4.38
C ASP A 183 -21.98 23.98 2.92
N THR A 184 -23.03 24.32 2.18
CA THR A 184 -23.13 24.05 0.73
C THR A 184 -22.49 25.15 -0.12
N ASP A 185 -22.40 26.36 0.42
CA ASP A 185 -21.93 27.54 -0.31
C ASP A 185 -20.42 27.73 -0.13
N ALA A 186 -19.67 27.45 -1.19
CA ALA A 186 -18.24 27.68 -1.20
C ALA A 186 -17.94 29.19 -1.14
N LEU A 187 -17.10 29.59 -0.17
CA LEU A 187 -16.61 30.97 -0.09
C LEU A 187 -15.71 31.33 -1.27
N ARG A 188 -15.01 30.33 -1.83
CA ARG A 188 -14.18 30.44 -3.02
C ARG A 188 -13.89 29.08 -3.62
N VAL A 189 -13.77 29.07 -4.94
CA VAL A 189 -13.22 27.97 -5.73
C VAL A 189 -11.83 28.38 -6.24
N LEU A 190 -10.85 27.52 -6.06
CA LEU A 190 -9.48 27.66 -6.55
C LEU A 190 -9.26 26.58 -7.62
N ASP A 191 -9.05 27.01 -8.86
CA ASP A 191 -8.73 26.10 -9.95
C ASP A 191 -7.22 25.80 -9.96
N LEU A 192 -6.85 24.57 -9.59
CA LEU A 192 -5.45 24.13 -9.52
C LEU A 192 -4.77 24.10 -10.89
N ASN A 193 -5.51 24.09 -12.00
CA ASN A 193 -4.92 24.22 -13.33
C ASN A 193 -4.14 25.55 -13.45
N THR A 194 -4.63 26.60 -12.80
CA THR A 194 -3.99 27.93 -12.79
C THR A 194 -2.93 28.09 -11.69
N CYS A 195 -2.78 27.14 -10.78
CA CYS A 195 -1.81 27.23 -9.68
C CYS A 195 -0.38 27.00 -10.20
N THR A 196 0.56 27.91 -9.94
CA THR A 196 1.93 27.81 -10.46
C THR A 196 2.92 27.15 -9.50
N GLY A 197 2.55 26.95 -8.23
CA GLY A 197 3.43 26.28 -7.29
C GLY A 197 2.83 26.05 -5.91
N VAL A 198 3.34 25.01 -5.25
CA VAL A 198 3.05 24.68 -3.85
C VAL A 198 4.37 24.47 -3.10
N ALA A 199 4.57 25.19 -2.01
CA ALA A 199 5.78 25.07 -1.21
C ALA A 199 5.50 25.23 0.29
N PRO A 200 6.26 24.53 1.16
CA PRO A 200 6.35 24.89 2.57
C PRO A 200 6.73 26.37 2.72
N ASP A 201 6.16 27.03 3.70
CA ASP A 201 6.40 28.43 3.98
C ASP A 201 6.82 28.64 5.44
N PHE A 202 8.00 29.19 5.63
CA PHE A 202 8.58 29.50 6.93
C PHE A 202 8.50 31.00 7.26
N THR A 203 8.06 31.86 6.34
CA THR A 203 8.10 33.32 6.52
C THR A 203 6.91 33.87 7.31
N GLN A 204 5.84 33.09 7.50
CA GLN A 204 4.62 33.54 8.20
C GLN A 204 4.71 33.37 9.73
N ASN A 205 5.83 32.89 10.27
CA ASN A 205 6.00 32.55 11.68
C ASN A 205 4.87 31.62 12.21
N LYS A 206 4.49 30.66 11.39
CA LYS A 206 3.49 29.62 11.69
C LYS A 206 4.11 28.26 11.39
N SER A 207 4.06 27.36 12.36
CA SER A 207 4.39 25.95 12.13
C SER A 207 3.43 25.35 11.11
N ASN A 208 3.89 24.34 10.36
CA ASN A 208 3.07 23.60 9.40
C ASN A 208 2.45 24.48 8.30
N CYS A 209 3.07 25.63 8.00
CA CYS A 209 2.59 26.59 7.02
C CYS A 209 3.10 26.28 5.62
N PHE A 210 2.25 26.51 4.63
CA PHE A 210 2.54 26.33 3.22
C PHE A 210 1.78 27.34 2.37
N SER A 211 2.24 27.50 1.14
CA SER A 211 1.71 28.47 0.19
C SER A 211 1.25 27.80 -1.10
N LEU A 212 0.16 28.34 -1.66
CA LEU A 212 -0.31 28.08 -3.02
C LEU A 212 -0.15 29.35 -3.84
N THR A 213 0.70 29.30 -4.86
CA THR A 213 0.96 30.44 -5.73
C THR A 213 0.05 30.37 -6.95
N PHE A 214 -0.67 31.45 -7.23
CA PHE A 214 -1.46 31.66 -8.45
C PHE A 214 -0.99 32.97 -9.11
N PRO A 215 -1.19 33.14 -10.43
CA PRO A 215 -0.70 34.31 -11.18
C PRO A 215 -1.09 35.68 -10.59
N GLY A 216 -2.23 35.77 -9.89
CA GLY A 216 -2.69 37.01 -9.26
C GLY A 216 -2.70 37.01 -7.73
N ARG A 217 -2.32 35.90 -7.07
CA ARG A 217 -2.44 35.77 -5.61
C ARG A 217 -1.72 34.55 -5.05
N THR A 218 -0.98 34.75 -3.96
CA THR A 218 -0.51 33.66 -3.10
C THR A 218 -1.45 33.45 -1.93
N PHE A 219 -1.85 32.20 -1.69
CA PHE A 219 -2.63 31.80 -0.52
C PHE A 219 -1.72 31.13 0.48
N TYR A 220 -1.65 31.71 1.68
CA TYR A 220 -0.94 31.13 2.82
C TYR A 220 -1.91 30.40 3.73
N MET A 221 -1.54 29.19 4.15
CA MET A 221 -2.33 28.40 5.08
C MET A 221 -1.45 27.47 5.90
N TYR A 222 -1.92 27.08 7.07
CA TYR A 222 -1.26 26.09 7.91
C TYR A 222 -2.24 25.02 8.39
N ALA A 223 -1.72 23.83 8.62
CA ALA A 223 -2.45 22.70 9.22
C ALA A 223 -2.15 22.59 10.73
N ASN A 224 -2.99 21.86 11.46
CA ASN A 224 -2.79 21.72 12.90
C ASN A 224 -1.59 20.81 13.20
N THR A 225 -1.30 19.85 12.34
CA THR A 225 -0.17 18.93 12.47
C THR A 225 0.79 19.01 11.27
N GLN A 226 2.01 18.54 11.46
CA GLN A 226 3.04 18.48 10.42
C GLN A 226 2.65 17.46 9.35
N GLU A 227 2.03 16.36 9.76
CA GLU A 227 1.52 15.27 8.92
C GLU A 227 0.45 15.79 7.98
N GLU A 228 -0.56 16.51 8.50
CA GLU A 228 -1.63 17.10 7.70
C GLU A 228 -1.07 18.07 6.65
N ALA A 229 -0.13 18.95 7.04
CA ALA A 229 0.51 19.88 6.12
C ALA A 229 1.29 19.14 5.02
N ASN A 230 2.04 18.10 5.38
CA ASN A 230 2.79 17.29 4.43
C ASN A 230 1.87 16.57 3.44
N GLU A 231 0.75 16.01 3.92
CA GLU A 231 -0.26 15.37 3.07
C GLU A 231 -0.88 16.35 2.08
N TRP A 232 -1.28 17.55 2.55
CA TRP A 232 -1.80 18.60 1.67
C TRP A 232 -0.77 19.00 0.61
N ILE A 233 0.48 19.26 1.01
CA ILE A 233 1.55 19.66 0.08
C ILE A 233 1.84 18.57 -0.94
N LYS A 234 1.99 17.31 -0.51
CA LYS A 234 2.26 16.17 -1.40
C LYS A 234 1.15 16.02 -2.44
N LEU A 235 -0.10 16.03 -1.99
CA LEU A 235 -1.27 15.87 -2.85
C LEU A 235 -1.39 17.01 -3.87
N LEU A 236 -1.22 18.25 -3.41
CA LEU A 236 -1.30 19.43 -4.26
C LEU A 236 -0.14 19.46 -5.27
N LYS A 237 1.08 19.10 -4.88
CA LYS A 237 2.23 18.97 -5.81
C LYS A 237 1.99 17.91 -6.88
N TRP A 238 1.54 16.72 -6.46
CA TRP A 238 1.20 15.64 -7.39
C TRP A 238 0.15 16.11 -8.42
N LYS A 239 -0.85 16.87 -7.99
CA LYS A 239 -1.85 17.48 -8.89
C LYS A 239 -1.27 18.50 -9.86
N LEU A 240 -0.26 19.28 -9.46
CA LEU A 240 0.41 20.23 -10.35
C LEU A 240 1.29 19.52 -11.40
N GLU A 241 1.89 18.39 -11.06
CA GLU A 241 2.71 17.59 -11.97
C GLU A 241 1.87 16.87 -13.03
N HIS A 242 0.62 16.53 -12.71
CA HIS A 242 -0.29 15.77 -13.59
C HIS A 242 -1.40 16.65 -14.21
N LYS A 243 -1.12 17.92 -14.47
CA LYS A 243 -2.07 18.82 -15.14
C LYS A 243 -2.30 18.39 -16.59
N GLY A 244 -3.52 17.99 -16.93
CA GLY A 244 -3.94 17.75 -18.32
C GLY A 244 -4.15 16.30 -18.74
N GLN A 245 -4.25 15.35 -17.80
CA GLN A 245 -4.81 14.01 -18.04
C GLN A 245 -6.30 13.96 -17.70
#